data_AF-A0A6M3LJY4-F1
#
_entry.id   AF-A0A6M3LJY4-F1
#
_cell.length_a   1.000
_cell.length_b   1.000
_cell.length_c   1.000
_cell.angle_alpha   90.00
_cell.angle_beta   90.00
_cell.angle_gamma   90.00
#
_symmetry.space_group_name_H-M   'P 1'
#
loop_
_entity.id
_entity.type
_entity.pdbx_description
1 polymer ?
#
loop_
_entity_poly.entity_id
_entity_poly.type
_entity_poly.pdbx_seq_one_letter_code
_entity_poly.pdbx_strand_id
1 'polypeptide(L)' 'MTVSTSTLLSLEQELSASLGDYLSFSTTTNITTNNSIISTTLTSYDGGQDDHFNEWWVYITTGNNITVLRQVSDYATAT' A
#
# COMPACT_ATOMS: atom_id res chain seq x y z
N MET A 1 -4.55 -14.65 -29.27
CA MET A 1 -3.49 -14.47 -28.26
C MET A 1 -3.44 -12.99 -27.95
N THR A 2 -4.12 -12.56 -26.89
CA THR A 2 -4.07 -11.18 -26.40
C THR A 2 -2.75 -10.98 -25.68
N VAL A 3 -1.89 -10.14 -26.23
CA VAL A 3 -0.66 -9.71 -25.55
C VAL A 3 -1.12 -8.74 -24.46
N SER A 4 -1.15 -9.20 -23.21
CA SER A 4 -1.36 -8.32 -22.06
C SER A 4 -0.10 -7.47 -21.91
N THR A 5 -0.17 -6.19 -22.25
CA THR A 5 0.87 -5.21 -21.91
C THR A 5 0.81 -4.94 -20.41
N SER A 6 1.42 -5.83 -19.62
CA SER A 6 1.65 -5.58 -18.21
C SER A 6 2.65 -4.42 -18.09
N THR A 7 2.23 -3.34 -17.46
CA THR A 7 3.13 -2.26 -17.04
C THR A 7 4.13 -2.81 -16.00
N LEU A 8 5.34 -2.24 -15.92
CA LEU A 8 6.33 -2.63 -14.90
C LEU A 8 5.69 -2.67 -13.49
N LEU A 9 4.87 -1.66 -13.20
CA LEU A 9 4.08 -1.53 -11.97
C LEU A 9 3.19 -2.75 -11.68
N SER A 10 2.47 -3.25 -12.68
CA SER A 10 1.62 -4.44 -12.51
C SER A 10 2.44 -5.72 -12.31
N LEU A 11 3.64 -5.81 -12.89
CA LEU A 11 4.54 -6.94 -12.65
C LEU A 11 5.14 -6.91 -11.25
N GLU A 12 5.53 -5.74 -10.75
CA GLU A 12 6.03 -5.56 -9.38
C GLU A 12 4.93 -5.87 -8.36
N GLN A 13 3.70 -5.41 -8.64
CA GLN A 13 2.51 -5.72 -7.84
C GLN A 13 2.20 -7.23 -7.81
N GLU A 14 2.21 -7.90 -8.97
CA GLU A 14 2.01 -9.35 -9.06
C GLU A 14 3.12 -10.14 -8.36
N LEU A 15 4.37 -9.67 -8.45
CA LEU A 15 5.51 -10.28 -7.76
C LEU A 15 5.38 -10.15 -6.24
N SER A 16 5.14 -8.94 -5.72
CA SER A 16 4.90 -8.71 -4.29
C SER A 16 3.71 -9.51 -3.77
N ALA A 17 2.62 -9.61 -4.54
CA ALA A 17 1.48 -10.45 -4.19
C ALA A 17 1.84 -11.94 -4.15
N SER A 18 2.65 -12.42 -5.09
CA SER A 18 3.12 -13.82 -5.10
C SER A 18 4.01 -14.16 -3.90
N LEU A 19 4.73 -13.18 -3.37
CA LEU A 19 5.61 -13.31 -2.20
C LEU A 19 4.85 -13.18 -0.87
N GLY A 20 3.56 -12.83 -0.90
CA GLY A 20 2.76 -12.53 0.28
C GLY A 20 3.08 -11.17 0.93
N ASP A 21 3.90 -10.36 0.26
CA ASP A 21 4.36 -9.03 0.68
C ASP A 21 3.56 -7.93 -0.04
N TYR A 22 2.25 -8.14 -0.14
CA TYR A 22 1.35 -7.19 -0.79
C TYR A 22 0.07 -7.03 0.01
N LEU A 23 -0.11 -5.84 0.57
CA LEU A 23 -1.34 -5.39 1.19
C LEU A 23 -1.89 -4.20 0.42
N SER A 24 -3.11 -4.36 -0.09
CA SER A 24 -3.86 -3.26 -0.68
C SER A 24 -4.96 -2.82 0.27
N PHE A 25 -5.00 -1.53 0.60
CA PHE A 25 -6.12 -0.94 1.30
C PHE A 25 -6.56 0.34 0.59
N SER A 26 -7.85 0.62 0.62
CA SER A 26 -8.38 1.88 0.12
C SER A 26 -8.31 2.94 1.22
N THR A 27 -7.76 4.12 0.92
CA THR A 27 -7.83 5.27 1.82
C THR A 27 -8.68 6.37 1.19
N THR A 28 -9.59 6.95 1.98
CA THR A 28 -10.30 8.16 1.57
C THR A 28 -9.49 9.43 1.81
N THR A 29 -8.33 9.33 2.47
CA THR A 29 -7.48 10.46 2.82
C THR A 29 -6.60 10.84 1.64
N ASN A 30 -6.74 12.08 1.17
CA ASN A 30 -5.96 12.58 0.05
C ASN A 30 -4.55 12.98 0.52
N ILE A 31 -3.51 12.30 0.01
CA ILE A 31 -2.11 12.69 0.25
C ILE A 31 -1.78 13.89 -0.63
N THR A 32 -2.09 15.10 -0.15
CA THR A 32 -1.79 16.34 -0.87
C THR A 32 -0.48 16.99 -0.41
N THR A 33 -0.21 16.95 0.90
CA THR A 33 0.93 17.66 1.51
C THR A 33 1.60 16.87 2.63
N ASN A 34 0.84 16.04 3.36
CA ASN A 34 1.35 15.18 4.42
C ASN A 34 1.57 13.77 3.87
N ASN A 35 2.77 13.21 4.03
CA ASN A 35 3.10 11.83 3.64
C ASN A 35 2.53 10.78 4.62
N SER A 36 1.47 11.12 5.35
CA SER A 36 0.84 10.25 6.36
C SER A 36 -0.59 9.93 5.94
N ILE A 37 -0.95 8.66 6.08
CA ILE A 37 -2.27 8.13 5.75
C ILE A 37 -2.77 7.41 7.00
N ILE A 38 -4.02 7.68 7.38
CA ILE A 38 -4.71 6.86 8.38
C ILE A 38 -5.43 5.73 7.66
N SER A 39 -5.16 4.50 8.07
CA SER A 39 -5.87 3.30 7.63
C SER A 39 -6.62 2.67 8.80
N THR A 40 -7.94 2.51 8.67
CA THR A 40 -8.74 1.83 9.69
C THR A 40 -8.77 0.32 9.53
N THR A 41 -8.15 -0.21 8.46
CA THR A 41 -8.16 -1.65 8.14
C THR A 41 -6.82 -2.32 8.43
N LEU A 42 -5.71 -1.58 8.38
CA LEU A 42 -4.36 -2.12 8.65
C LEU A 42 -4.19 -2.59 10.12
N THR A 43 -4.94 -2.00 11.06
CA THR A 43 -4.99 -2.42 12.46
C THR A 43 -5.48 -3.85 12.67
N SER A 44 -6.15 -4.45 11.68
CA SER A 44 -6.55 -5.87 11.75
C SER A 44 -5.39 -6.82 11.42
N TYR A 45 -4.28 -6.29 10.89
CA TYR A 45 -3.17 -7.06 10.36
C TYR A 45 -1.83 -6.74 11.07
N ASP A 46 -1.72 -5.60 11.74
CA ASP A 46 -0.49 -5.17 12.42
C ASP A 46 -0.20 -5.89 13.75
N GLY A 47 -1.16 -6.66 14.27
CA GLY A 47 -1.02 -7.32 15.57
C GLY A 47 -0.87 -6.35 16.75
N GLY A 48 -1.28 -5.08 16.58
CA GLY A 48 -1.12 -4.02 17.57
C GLY A 48 0.33 -3.57 17.79
N GLN A 49 1.18 -3.72 16.77
CA GLN A 49 2.59 -3.35 16.84
C GLN A 49 2.88 -2.14 15.93
N ASP A 50 3.62 -1.18 16.48
CA ASP A 50 4.30 -0.17 15.68
C ASP A 50 5.35 -0.84 14.77
N ASP A 51 5.72 -0.14 13.70
CA ASP A 51 6.74 -0.53 12.72
C ASP A 51 6.43 -1.80 11.90
N HIS A 52 5.29 -2.45 12.13
CA HIS A 52 4.96 -3.74 11.52
C HIS A 52 5.01 -3.72 9.98
N PHE A 53 4.59 -2.60 9.38
CA PHE A 53 4.58 -2.41 7.93
C PHE A 53 5.71 -1.51 7.42
N ASN A 54 6.74 -1.23 8.24
CA ASN A 54 7.87 -0.44 7.77
C ASN A 54 8.57 -1.14 6.61
N GLU A 55 8.97 -0.37 5.60
CA GLU A 55 9.58 -0.84 4.34
C GLU A 55 8.64 -1.58 3.39
N TRP A 56 7.39 -1.86 3.78
CA TRP A 56 6.40 -2.48 2.91
C TRP A 56 5.94 -1.53 1.82
N TRP A 57 5.53 -2.09 0.69
CA TRP A 57 4.98 -1.33 -0.42
C TRP A 57 3.46 -1.31 -0.36
N VAL A 58 2.90 -0.10 -0.41
CA VAL A 58 1.46 0.13 -0.45
C VAL A 58 1.05 0.66 -1.82
N TYR A 59 0.00 0.06 -2.37
CA TYR A 59 -0.61 0.50 -3.61
C TYR A 59 -1.85 1.35 -3.32
N ILE A 60 -1.85 2.60 -3.78
CA ILE A 60 -2.95 3.53 -3.55
C ILE A 60 -4.00 3.38 -4.66
N THR A 61 -5.21 2.95 -4.30
CA THR A 61 -6.29 2.64 -5.25
C THR A 61 -7.31 3.77 -5.42
N THR A 62 -7.16 4.89 -4.70
CA THR A 62 -8.17 5.96 -4.59
C THR A 62 -7.54 7.35 -4.39
N GLY A 63 -8.31 8.43 -4.63
CA GLY A 63 -7.88 9.83 -4.43
C GLY A 63 -6.91 10.36 -5.50
N ASN A 64 -6.23 11.48 -5.22
CA ASN A 64 -5.28 12.12 -6.16
C ASN A 64 -3.97 11.33 -6.36
N ASN A 65 -3.80 10.22 -5.66
CA ASN A 65 -2.62 9.35 -5.76
C ASN A 65 -2.99 7.95 -6.28
N ILE A 66 -4.13 7.83 -6.96
CA ILE A 66 -4.58 6.57 -7.56
C ILE A 66 -3.50 6.00 -8.49
N THR A 67 -3.29 4.68 -8.42
CA THR A 67 -2.28 3.91 -9.16
C THR A 67 -0.83 4.15 -8.78
N VAL A 68 -0.56 4.87 -7.68
CA VAL A 68 0.81 5.11 -7.21
C VAL A 68 1.19 4.06 -6.16
N LEU A 69 2.33 3.40 -6.38
CA LEU A 69 2.99 2.57 -5.39
C LEU A 69 3.92 3.44 -4.54
N ARG A 70 3.86 3.30 -3.21
CA ARG A 70 4.74 4.01 -2.27
C ARG A 70 5.26 3.05 -1.22
N GLN A 71 6.48 3.29 -0.75
CA GLN A 71 7.05 2.54 0.37
C GLN A 71 6.68 3.24 1.69
N VAL A 72 6.32 2.45 2.69
CA VAL A 72 6.04 2.93 4.04
C VAL A 72 7.37 3.25 4.73
N SER A 73 7.56 4.53 5.09
CA SER A 73 8.74 4.97 5.84
C SER A 73 8.59 4.80 7.35
N ASP A 74 7.35 4.87 7.85
CA ASP A 74 7.02 4.86 9.27
C ASP A 74 5.55 4.45 9.44
N TYR A 75 5.29 3.43 10.25
CA TYR A 75 3.96 2.92 10.58
C TYR A 75 3.77 2.95 12.10
N ALA A 76 2.82 3.74 12.56
CA ALA A 76 2.36 3.73 13.94
C ALA A 76 0.97 3.07 14.02
N THR A 77 0.81 2.12 14.94
CA THR A 77 -0.49 1.50 15.19
C THR A 77 -1.45 2.52 15.81
N ALA A 78 -2.75 2.38 15.51
CA ALA A 78 -3.76 3.23 16.13
C ALA A 78 -4.01 2.75 17.58
N THR A 79 -3.86 3.65 18.54
CA THR A 79 -4.11 3.40 19.98
C THR A 79 -5.59 3.45 20.34
#